data_AF-A0A3C0G8R5-F1
#
_entry.id   AF-A0A3C0G8R5-F1
#
_cell.length_a   1.000
_cell.length_b   1.000
_cell.length_c   1.000
_cell.angle_alpha   90.00
_cell.angle_beta   90.00
_cell.angle_gamma   90.00
#
_symmetry.space_group_name_H-M   'P 1'
#
loop_
_entity.id
_entity.type
_entity.pdbx_description
1 polymer ?
#
loop_
_entity_poly.entity_id
_entity_poly.type
_entity_poly.pdbx_seq_one_letter_code
_entity_poly.pdbx_strand_id
1 'polypeptide(L)'
;GGPYSVRAFNIRSLGPGNFNAETENATTDYFDQSGNLKLEANVEYRFPLFSYLKGAFFVDAGNVWLTGDYSELEEDQLNSSFSETLFTDGKFEKDWLTEVAAGVGFGLRLDVQNFVIRLDLASPLRIPYEAKNERWNVPFFGNADNNMTLNFAIGYPF
;
A
#
# COMPACT_ATOMS: atom_id res chain seq x y z
N GLY A 1 2.89 1.63 -0.07
CA GLY A 1 1.92 2.69 0.23
C GLY A 1 2.56 4.06 0.09
N GLY A 2 1.76 5.08 -0.17
CA GLY A 2 2.17 6.49 -0.23
C GLY A 2 1.87 7.21 -1.55
N PRO A 3 2.21 8.52 -1.65
CA PRO A 3 1.87 9.39 -2.79
C PRO A 3 2.49 9.00 -4.15
N TYR A 4 3.48 8.10 -4.13
CA TYR A 4 4.21 7.60 -5.30
C TYR A 4 4.07 6.09 -5.48
N SER A 5 3.11 5.46 -4.79
CA SER A 5 2.84 4.02 -4.76
C SER A 5 1.31 3.85 -4.68
N VAL A 6 0.81 2.94 -3.85
CA VAL A 6 -0.61 2.80 -3.55
C VAL A 6 -1.05 3.90 -2.59
N ARG A 7 -1.78 4.90 -3.09
CA ARG A 7 -2.09 6.14 -2.36
C ARG A 7 -3.05 5.99 -1.20
N ALA A 8 -3.86 4.94 -1.19
CA ALA A 8 -4.81 4.64 -0.13
C ALA A 8 -4.17 4.12 1.17
N PHE A 9 -2.85 3.93 1.19
CA PHE A 9 -2.11 3.39 2.31
C PHE A 9 -0.97 4.33 2.68
N ASN A 10 -0.63 4.37 3.96
CA ASN A 10 0.48 5.17 4.46
C ASN A 10 1.82 4.75 3.84
N ILE A 11 2.79 5.66 3.92
CA ILE A 11 4.14 5.40 3.44
C ILE A 11 4.69 4.19 4.20
N ARG A 12 5.22 3.19 3.46
CA ARG A 12 5.83 1.98 4.02
C ARG A 12 4.89 1.14 4.90
N SER A 13 3.58 1.20 4.65
CA SER A 13 2.57 0.41 5.36
C SER A 13 1.93 -0.70 4.52
N LEU A 14 2.55 -1.11 3.40
CA LEU A 14 2.09 -2.29 2.66
C LEU A 14 3.17 -3.37 2.62
N GLY A 15 2.78 -4.58 3.02
CA GLY A 15 3.53 -5.82 2.89
C GLY A 15 4.49 -6.13 4.05
N PRO A 16 5.41 -7.08 3.85
CA PRO A 16 5.39 -8.04 2.75
C PRO A 16 4.14 -8.95 2.82
N GLY A 17 3.53 -9.28 1.67
CA GLY A 17 2.34 -10.13 1.60
C GLY A 17 1.18 -9.62 2.47
N ASN A 18 0.59 -10.50 3.29
CA ASN A 18 -0.46 -10.15 4.26
C ASN A 18 0.04 -10.02 5.70
N PHE A 19 1.36 -9.88 5.89
CA PHE A 19 1.95 -9.72 7.21
C PHE A 19 1.42 -8.46 7.93
N ASN A 20 1.05 -8.60 9.21
CA ASN A 20 0.53 -7.51 10.04
C ASN A 20 1.43 -7.25 11.26
N ALA A 21 2.26 -6.21 11.18
CA ALA A 21 3.18 -5.84 12.26
C ALA A 21 2.48 -5.34 13.54
N GLU A 22 1.25 -4.81 13.45
CA GLU A 22 0.53 -4.27 14.62
C GLU A 22 -0.02 -5.38 15.52
N THR A 23 -0.44 -6.51 14.94
CA THR A 23 -0.99 -7.65 15.70
C THR A 23 0.11 -8.42 16.46
N GLU A 24 1.33 -8.42 15.93
CA GLU A 24 2.45 -9.20 16.50
C GLU A 24 3.18 -8.50 17.68
N ASN A 25 2.62 -7.43 18.25
CA ASN A 25 3.21 -6.67 19.39
C ASN A 25 4.71 -6.37 19.18
N ALA A 26 5.12 -6.11 17.94
CA ALA A 26 6.48 -5.74 17.64
C ALA A 26 6.73 -4.35 18.27
N THR A 27 7.33 -4.32 19.47
CA THR A 27 7.69 -3.11 20.22
C THR A 27 8.80 -2.29 19.55
N THR A 28 8.94 -2.42 18.23
CA THR A 28 9.92 -1.69 17.44
C THR A 28 9.14 -0.83 16.47
N ASP A 29 8.89 0.41 16.91
CA ASP A 29 8.57 1.52 16.03
C ASP A 29 9.44 1.40 14.77
N TYR A 30 8.82 1.41 13.59
CA TYR A 30 9.51 1.56 12.31
C TYR A 30 10.17 0.30 11.70
N PHE A 31 9.51 -0.86 11.71
CA PHE A 31 9.86 -1.86 10.69
C PHE A 31 9.36 -1.40 9.32
N ASP A 32 10.31 -1.02 8.46
CA ASP A 32 10.08 -0.86 7.03
C ASP A 32 9.47 -2.16 6.51
N GLN A 33 8.17 -2.14 6.18
CA GLN A 33 7.51 -3.19 5.41
C GLN A 33 8.18 -3.28 4.04
N SER A 34 9.23 -4.09 4.01
CA SER A 34 10.20 -4.17 2.93
C SER A 34 10.22 -5.60 2.40
N GLY A 35 10.40 -5.70 1.10
CA GLY A 35 10.48 -6.95 0.37
C GLY A 35 11.47 -6.80 -0.78
N ASN A 36 11.98 -7.92 -1.27
CA ASN A 36 12.89 -7.93 -2.41
C ASN A 36 12.16 -8.07 -3.76
N LEU A 37 10.84 -8.29 -3.74
CA LEU A 37 9.96 -8.22 -4.89
C LEU A 37 8.87 -7.18 -4.65
N LYS A 38 8.63 -6.30 -5.63
CA LYS A 38 7.54 -5.31 -5.60
C LYS A 38 6.76 -5.38 -6.91
N LEU A 39 5.44 -5.50 -6.81
CA LEU A 39 4.53 -5.40 -7.96
C LEU A 39 3.52 -4.30 -7.70
N GLU A 40 3.40 -3.36 -8.64
CA GLU A 40 2.51 -2.21 -8.56
C GLU A 40 1.86 -1.96 -9.93
N ALA A 41 0.59 -1.58 -9.90
CA ALA A 41 -0.19 -1.17 -11.05
C ALA A 41 -0.97 0.11 -10.71
N ASN A 42 -1.03 1.03 -11.66
CA ASN A 42 -1.79 2.26 -11.55
C ASN A 42 -2.58 2.49 -12.83
N VAL A 43 -3.85 2.87 -12.67
CA VAL A 43 -4.69 3.38 -13.74
C VAL A 43 -5.21 4.73 -13.30
N GLU A 44 -5.01 5.77 -14.13
CA GLU A 44 -5.42 7.12 -13.82
C GLU A 44 -6.10 7.78 -15.01
N TYR A 45 -7.32 8.27 -14.80
CA TYR A 45 -8.07 9.06 -15.77
C TYR A 45 -8.00 10.55 -15.39
N ARG A 46 -7.34 11.34 -16.22
CA ARG A 46 -7.11 12.78 -16.00
C ARG A 46 -8.02 13.62 -16.89
N PHE A 47 -8.59 14.68 -16.34
CA PHE A 47 -9.45 15.61 -17.07
C PHE A 47 -9.18 17.07 -16.68
N PRO A 48 -9.36 18.03 -17.60
CA PRO A 48 -9.19 19.44 -17.27
C PRO A 48 -10.34 19.94 -16.38
N LEU A 49 -10.01 20.75 -15.37
CA LEU A 49 -11.00 21.48 -14.56
C LEU A 49 -11.01 22.96 -14.94
N PHE A 50 -9.86 23.64 -14.84
CA PHE A 50 -9.71 25.04 -15.19
C PHE A 50 -8.25 25.42 -15.43
N SER A 51 -7.91 25.91 -16.63
CA SER A 51 -6.56 26.38 -16.97
C SER A 51 -5.48 25.35 -16.58
N TYR A 52 -4.67 25.64 -15.56
CA TYR A 52 -3.60 24.78 -15.04
C TYR A 52 -4.07 23.71 -14.04
N LEU A 53 -5.34 23.74 -13.63
CA LEU A 53 -5.94 22.77 -12.70
C LEU A 53 -6.59 21.61 -13.46
N LYS A 54 -6.19 20.39 -13.12
CA LYS A 54 -6.72 19.13 -13.65
C LYS A 54 -7.28 18.29 -12.50
N GLY A 55 -8.34 17.56 -12.77
CA GLY A 55 -8.84 16.50 -11.91
C GLY A 55 -8.31 15.15 -12.36
N ALA A 56 -8.27 14.18 -11.46
CA ALA A 56 -7.98 12.80 -11.77
C ALA A 56 -8.85 11.85 -10.95
N PHE A 57 -9.29 10.75 -11.57
CA PHE A 57 -9.72 9.55 -10.85
C PHE A 57 -8.64 8.50 -11.01
N PHE A 58 -8.38 7.74 -9.97
CA PHE A 58 -7.34 6.72 -10.01
C PHE A 58 -7.71 5.46 -9.25
N VAL A 59 -7.07 4.38 -9.70
CA VAL A 59 -7.02 3.09 -9.02
C VAL A 59 -5.55 2.69 -8.93
N ASP A 60 -5.11 2.39 -7.71
CA ASP A 60 -3.78 1.89 -7.45
C ASP A 60 -3.89 0.48 -6.86
N ALA A 61 -2.99 -0.40 -7.25
CA ALA A 61 -2.88 -1.73 -6.66
C ALA A 61 -1.40 -2.10 -6.53
N GLY A 62 -1.04 -2.79 -5.46
CA GLY A 62 0.32 -3.27 -5.30
C GLY A 62 0.62 -3.83 -3.93
N ASN A 63 1.77 -4.50 -3.85
CA ASN A 63 2.34 -4.98 -2.61
C ASN A 63 3.85 -5.25 -2.80
N VAL A 64 4.52 -5.56 -1.69
CA VAL A 64 5.88 -6.09 -1.66
C VAL A 64 5.85 -7.50 -1.09
N TRP A 65 6.86 -8.30 -1.41
CA TRP A 65 7.00 -9.68 -0.93
C TRP A 65 8.46 -10.07 -0.76
N LEU A 66 8.65 -11.18 -0.03
CA LEU A 66 9.92 -11.87 0.12
C LEU A 66 9.98 -13.06 -0.85
N THR A 67 11.04 -13.18 -1.63
CA THR A 67 11.27 -14.33 -2.55
C THR A 67 12.37 -15.27 -2.06
N GLY A 68 13.00 -14.96 -0.93
CA GLY A 68 14.01 -15.82 -0.32
C GLY A 68 13.43 -17.14 0.17
N ASP A 69 14.27 -18.16 0.21
CA ASP A 69 13.97 -19.39 0.94
C ASP A 69 14.45 -19.21 2.39
N TYR A 70 13.51 -19.23 3.33
CA TYR A 70 13.75 -19.05 4.76
C TYR A 70 13.52 -20.35 5.54
N SER A 71 13.40 -21.48 4.84
CA SER A 71 13.25 -22.82 5.44
C SER A 71 14.51 -23.30 6.19
N GLU A 72 15.66 -22.68 5.92
CA GLU A 72 16.96 -22.98 6.56
C GLU A 72 17.38 -21.95 7.62
N LEU A 73 16.49 -21.02 8.02
CA LEU A 73 16.80 -20.14 9.14
C LEU A 73 17.05 -20.99 10.40
N GLU A 74 18.15 -20.69 11.10
CA GLU A 74 18.49 -21.35 12.35
C GLU A 74 17.32 -21.20 13.34
N GLU A 75 17.08 -22.24 14.15
CA GLU A 75 15.97 -22.30 15.12
C GLU A 75 15.94 -21.02 15.99
N ASP A 76 17.11 -20.55 16.40
CA ASP A 76 17.41 -19.31 17.12
C ASP A 76 16.86 -18.03 16.44
N GLN A 77 16.81 -18.00 15.11
CA GLN A 77 16.34 -16.88 14.29
C GLN A 77 14.81 -16.95 14.02
N LEU A 78 14.23 -18.15 14.08
CA LEU A 78 12.80 -18.41 13.94
C LEU A 78 12.02 -18.36 15.26
N ASN A 79 12.71 -18.45 16.40
CA ASN A 79 12.10 -18.52 17.73
C ASN A 79 11.30 -17.28 18.17
N SER A 80 11.16 -16.26 17.31
CA SER A 80 10.19 -15.18 17.51
C SER A 80 8.95 -15.42 16.64
N SER A 81 7.75 -15.40 17.24
CA SER A 81 6.44 -15.46 16.54
C SER A 81 6.38 -14.51 15.34
N PHE A 82 7.05 -13.35 15.48
CA PHE A 82 7.21 -12.34 14.45
C PHE A 82 7.99 -12.84 13.23
N SER A 83 9.15 -13.49 13.42
CA SER A 83 9.95 -14.05 12.32
C SER A 83 9.17 -15.11 11.55
N GLU A 84 8.50 -16.02 12.27
CA GLU A 84 7.71 -17.09 11.67
C GLU A 84 6.58 -16.53 10.80
N THR A 85 5.79 -15.61 11.33
CA THR A 85 4.68 -14.97 10.59
C THR A 85 5.18 -14.12 9.42
N LEU A 86 6.29 -13.38 9.57
CA LEU A 86 6.88 -12.61 8.48
C LEU A 86 7.31 -13.47 7.29
N PHE A 87 7.98 -14.60 7.54
CA PHE A 87 8.50 -15.46 6.46
C PHE A 87 7.44 -16.41 5.88
N THR A 88 6.31 -16.60 6.57
CA THR A 88 5.17 -17.37 6.07
C THR A 88 4.16 -16.50 5.33
N ASP A 89 3.67 -15.42 5.95
CA ASP A 89 2.68 -14.50 5.37
C ASP A 89 3.29 -13.46 4.41
N GLY A 90 4.60 -13.21 4.50
CA GLY A 90 5.30 -12.24 3.65
C GLY A 90 5.88 -12.83 2.36
N LYS A 91 5.82 -14.15 2.20
CA LYS A 91 6.47 -14.85 1.09
C LYS A 91 5.68 -14.76 -0.20
N PHE A 92 6.37 -14.58 -1.31
CA PHE A 92 5.76 -14.59 -2.63
C PHE A 92 5.40 -16.02 -3.05
N GLU A 93 4.12 -16.36 -3.00
CA GLU A 93 3.62 -17.68 -3.38
C GLU A 93 2.54 -17.62 -4.48
N LYS A 94 1.95 -18.75 -4.85
CA LYS A 94 1.04 -18.86 -6.01
C LYS A 94 -0.23 -18.02 -5.85
N ASP A 95 -0.61 -17.74 -4.62
CA ASP A 95 -1.78 -16.96 -4.21
C ASP A 95 -1.45 -15.49 -3.89
N TRP A 96 -0.29 -14.98 -4.34
CA TRP A 96 0.11 -13.57 -4.19
C TRP A 96 -0.95 -12.55 -4.62
N LEU A 97 -1.79 -12.89 -5.60
CA LEU A 97 -2.92 -12.04 -6.03
C LEU A 97 -3.91 -11.79 -4.88
N THR A 98 -3.97 -12.69 -3.90
CA THR A 98 -4.85 -12.57 -2.74
C THR A 98 -4.35 -11.55 -1.70
N GLU A 99 -3.07 -11.18 -1.80
CA GLU A 99 -2.35 -10.26 -0.93
C GLU A 99 -2.16 -8.88 -1.59
N VAL A 100 -2.59 -8.68 -2.84
CA VAL A 100 -2.49 -7.37 -3.49
C VAL A 100 -3.43 -6.37 -2.78
N ALA A 101 -2.84 -5.32 -2.22
CA ALA A 101 -3.60 -4.18 -1.72
C ALA A 101 -4.14 -3.36 -2.89
N ALA A 102 -5.33 -2.78 -2.74
CA ALA A 102 -5.92 -1.92 -3.75
C ALA A 102 -6.60 -0.71 -3.12
N GLY A 103 -6.50 0.42 -3.80
CA GLY A 103 -7.09 1.69 -3.40
C GLY A 103 -7.67 2.43 -4.58
N VAL A 104 -8.69 3.24 -4.32
CA VAL A 104 -9.29 4.14 -5.30
C VAL A 104 -9.25 5.56 -4.75
N GLY A 105 -9.21 6.54 -5.64
CA GLY A 105 -9.12 7.92 -5.21
C GLY A 105 -9.43 8.94 -6.28
N PHE A 106 -9.47 10.19 -5.82
CA PHE A 106 -9.57 11.35 -6.66
C PHE A 106 -8.44 12.32 -6.34
N GLY A 107 -7.92 12.97 -7.37
CA GLY A 107 -6.78 13.87 -7.27
C GLY A 107 -7.05 15.22 -7.91
N LEU A 108 -6.43 16.25 -7.34
CA LEU A 108 -6.29 17.57 -7.96
C LEU A 108 -4.84 17.78 -8.31
N ARG A 109 -4.60 18.25 -9.54
CA ARG A 109 -3.26 18.50 -10.08
C ARG A 109 -3.18 19.93 -10.58
N LEU A 110 -2.25 20.70 -10.02
CA LEU A 110 -1.89 22.03 -10.49
C LEU A 110 -0.58 21.97 -11.28
N ASP A 111 -0.64 22.32 -12.56
CA ASP A 111 0.47 22.23 -13.52
C ASP A 111 1.10 23.64 -13.70
N VAL A 112 2.12 23.96 -12.91
CA VAL A 112 2.75 25.29 -12.92
C VAL A 112 4.13 25.19 -13.55
N GLN A 113 4.22 25.50 -14.84
CA GLN A 113 5.47 25.49 -15.62
C GLN A 113 6.21 24.14 -15.53
N ASN A 114 7.27 24.05 -14.72
CA ASN A 114 8.12 22.87 -14.55
C ASN A 114 7.79 22.04 -13.30
N PHE A 115 6.82 22.46 -12.49
CA PHE A 115 6.44 21.77 -11.26
C PHE A 115 4.96 21.42 -11.27
N VAL A 116 4.67 20.24 -10.72
CA VAL A 116 3.33 19.71 -10.57
C VAL A 116 3.04 19.62 -9.07
N ILE A 117 1.96 20.21 -8.62
CA ILE A 117 1.46 20.04 -7.25
C ILE A 117 0.26 19.11 -7.32
N ARG A 118 0.25 18.09 -6.45
CA ARG A 118 -0.82 17.10 -6.37
C ARG A 118 -1.41 17.05 -4.97
N LEU A 119 -2.74 16.98 -4.92
CA LEU A 119 -3.51 16.70 -3.73
C LEU A 119 -4.42 15.51 -4.04
N ASP A 120 -4.12 14.35 -3.48
CA ASP A 120 -4.81 13.10 -3.78
C ASP A 120 -5.55 12.60 -2.52
N LEU A 121 -6.86 12.43 -2.61
CA LEU A 121 -7.66 11.77 -1.59
C LEU A 121 -7.95 10.33 -2.03
N ALA A 122 -7.47 9.37 -1.27
CA ALA A 122 -7.57 7.95 -1.57
C ALA A 122 -8.26 7.21 -0.44
N SER A 123 -8.89 6.08 -0.76
CA SER A 123 -9.53 5.19 0.20
C SER A 123 -9.23 3.73 -0.16
N PRO A 124 -8.93 2.86 0.82
CA PRO A 124 -8.61 1.48 0.55
C PRO A 124 -9.86 0.75 0.08
N LEU A 125 -9.74 0.04 -1.04
CA LEU A 125 -10.75 -0.90 -1.56
C LEU A 125 -10.47 -2.31 -1.05
N ARG A 126 -9.19 -2.67 -0.92
CA ARG A 126 -8.76 -3.98 -0.47
C ARG A 126 -7.53 -3.90 0.43
N ILE A 127 -7.65 -4.41 1.65
CA ILE A 127 -6.62 -4.40 2.68
C ILE A 127 -6.14 -5.84 2.92
N PRO A 128 -4.89 -6.18 2.56
CA PRO A 128 -4.47 -7.59 2.52
C PRO A 128 -4.16 -8.20 3.89
N TYR A 129 -3.78 -7.39 4.86
CA TYR A 129 -3.42 -7.79 6.23
C TYR A 129 -4.63 -7.95 7.16
N GLU A 130 -5.85 -7.74 6.66
CA GLU A 130 -7.08 -8.05 7.38
C GLU A 130 -7.48 -9.53 7.23
N ALA A 131 -8.36 -9.99 8.12
CA ALA A 131 -8.97 -11.31 8.02
C ALA A 131 -9.62 -11.51 6.64
N LYS A 132 -9.57 -12.72 6.08
CA LYS A 132 -9.99 -13.01 4.69
C LYS A 132 -11.38 -12.47 4.30
N ASN A 133 -12.32 -12.46 5.25
CA ASN A 133 -13.69 -11.98 5.03
C ASN A 133 -13.86 -10.46 5.20
N GLU A 134 -12.83 -9.77 5.71
CA GLU A 134 -12.82 -8.34 6.04
C GLU A 134 -11.85 -7.54 5.14
N ARG A 135 -11.12 -8.22 4.25
CA ARG A 135 -10.19 -7.58 3.30
C ARG A 135 -10.84 -6.58 2.36
N TRP A 136 -12.15 -6.70 2.09
CA TRP A 136 -12.86 -5.82 1.18
C TRP A 136 -13.55 -4.70 1.96
N ASN A 137 -13.28 -3.46 1.54
CA ASN A 137 -13.85 -2.27 2.13
C ASN A 137 -14.77 -1.56 1.14
N VAL A 138 -15.68 -0.73 1.65
CA VAL A 138 -16.46 0.21 0.83
C VAL A 138 -15.72 1.55 0.86
N PRO A 139 -15.03 1.93 -0.23
CA PRO A 139 -14.23 3.14 -0.24
C PRO A 139 -15.06 4.36 0.14
N PHE A 140 -14.50 5.23 0.98
CA PHE A 140 -15.10 6.47 1.50
C PHE A 140 -16.32 6.32 2.43
N PHE A 141 -16.86 5.11 2.62
CA PHE A 141 -18.11 4.91 3.39
C PHE A 141 -18.08 3.76 4.42
N GLY A 142 -16.97 3.02 4.56
CA GLY A 142 -16.82 2.02 5.64
C GLY A 142 -16.50 2.63 7.02
N ASN A 143 -16.11 1.80 7.98
CA ASN A 143 -15.78 2.21 9.35
C ASN A 143 -14.62 3.23 9.43
N ALA A 144 -14.75 4.21 10.34
CA ALA A 144 -14.13 5.52 10.27
C ALA A 144 -12.62 5.60 10.58
N ASP A 145 -12.02 4.58 11.20
CA ASP A 145 -10.70 4.74 11.81
C ASP A 145 -9.52 4.68 10.83
N ASN A 146 -9.71 4.20 9.58
CA ASN A 146 -8.61 4.12 8.61
C ASN A 146 -9.05 4.18 7.13
N ASN A 147 -10.11 4.95 6.84
CA ASN A 147 -10.79 4.83 5.56
C ASN A 147 -10.37 5.81 4.48
N MET A 148 -9.57 6.83 4.81
CA MET A 148 -9.18 7.85 3.83
C MET A 148 -7.77 8.36 4.12
N THR A 149 -6.96 8.46 3.09
CA THR A 149 -5.61 9.03 3.14
C THR A 149 -5.55 10.25 2.25
N LEU A 150 -5.19 11.39 2.82
CA LEU A 150 -4.90 12.60 2.06
C LEU A 150 -3.40 12.69 1.81
N ASN A 151 -3.02 12.73 0.54
CA ASN A 151 -1.64 12.79 0.10
C ASN A 151 -1.36 14.15 -0.53
N PHE A 152 -0.19 14.70 -0.21
CA PHE A 152 0.37 15.88 -0.85
C PHE A 152 1.69 15.52 -1.51
N ALA A 153 1.87 15.91 -2.77
CA ALA A 153 3.10 15.65 -3.52
C ALA A 153 3.49 16.81 -4.42
N ILE A 154 4.81 17.02 -4.57
CA ILE A 154 5.40 18.02 -5.46
C ILE A 154 6.33 17.30 -6.44
N GLY A 155 6.17 17.60 -7.73
CA GLY A 155 6.97 17.03 -8.81
C GLY A 155 6.16 16.11 -9.72
N TYR A 156 6.79 15.74 -10.84
CA TYR A 156 6.24 14.71 -11.73
C TYR A 156 6.30 13.35 -11.01
N PRO A 157 5.24 12.53 -11.06
CA PRO A 157 5.35 11.13 -10.65
C PRO A 157 6.22 10.43 -11.71
N PHE A 158 7.51 10.23 -11.36
CA PHE A 158 8.59 9.55 -12.09
C PHE A 158 8.84 9.97 -13.55
#